data_AF-A0A2V7L4S0-F1
#
_entry.id   AF-A0A2V7L4S0-F1
#
_cell.length_a   1.000
_cell.length_b   1.000
_cell.length_c   1.000
_cell.angle_alpha   90.00
_cell.angle_beta   90.00
_cell.angle_gamma   90.00
#
_symmetry.space_group_name_H-M   'P 1'
#
loop_
_entity.id
_entity.type
_entity.pdbx_description
1 polymer ?
#
loop_
_entity_poly.entity_id
_entity_poly.type
_entity_poly.pdbx_seq_one_letter_code
_entity_poly.pdbx_strand_id
1 'polypeptide(L)'
;MRTTVVTTLGLVLAACSHERAAGLGRQREQALAPIDWKRVDQELGRPGAMQPDGAYKAGLPRSDLHVTVSRVAVKPALALGSWVAFKQVSDTDAILM
;
A
#
# COMPACT_ATOMS: atom_id res chain seq x y z
N MET A 1 50.35 3.46 -50.62
CA MET A 1 51.18 2.24 -50.76
C MET A 1 51.21 1.55 -49.40
N ARG A 2 50.61 0.34 -49.33
CA ARG A 2 50.93 -0.87 -48.49
C ARG A 2 51.45 -0.61 -47.06
N THR A 3 50.82 -1.12 -46.01
CA THR A 3 51.05 -2.49 -45.43
C THR A 3 49.91 -2.76 -44.42
N THR A 4 48.98 -3.71 -44.61
CA THR A 4 49.01 -5.16 -44.31
C THR A 4 49.05 -5.55 -42.82
N VAL A 5 47.85 -5.93 -42.31
CA VAL A 5 47.45 -7.13 -41.52
C VAL A 5 48.16 -7.46 -40.18
N VAL A 6 47.35 -8.00 -39.25
CA VAL A 6 47.62 -9.13 -38.32
C VAL A 6 47.44 -8.77 -36.83
N THR A 7 46.27 -9.17 -36.31
CA THR A 7 46.09 -9.88 -35.02
C THR A 7 46.25 -9.13 -33.70
N THR A 8 45.12 -8.91 -33.03
CA THR A 8 44.87 -9.45 -31.67
C THR A 8 43.38 -9.40 -31.38
N LEU A 9 42.69 -10.52 -31.67
CA LEU A 9 41.48 -10.90 -30.96
C LEU A 9 41.92 -11.24 -29.53
N GLY A 10 41.58 -10.39 -28.56
CA GLY A 10 42.04 -10.50 -27.18
C GLY A 10 41.12 -9.77 -26.21
N LEU A 11 40.04 -10.45 -25.85
CA LEU A 11 39.12 -10.20 -24.75
C LEU A 11 39.82 -9.75 -23.44
N VAL A 12 39.51 -8.56 -22.91
CA VAL A 12 39.35 -8.30 -21.44
C VAL A 12 38.42 -7.09 -21.24
N LEU A 13 37.27 -7.33 -20.60
CA LEU A 13 36.41 -6.31 -19.98
C LEU A 13 37.15 -5.67 -18.78
N ALA A 14 37.20 -4.34 -18.71
CA ALA A 14 37.39 -3.64 -17.44
C ALA A 14 36.74 -2.24 -17.47
N ALA A 15 35.58 -2.19 -16.82
CA ALA A 15 34.83 -1.07 -16.26
C ALA A 15 35.46 0.33 -16.28
N CYS A 16 34.79 1.27 -16.95
CA CYS A 16 34.78 2.68 -16.56
C CYS A 16 33.57 3.40 -17.18
N SER A 17 32.36 3.10 -16.70
CA SER A 17 31.19 3.97 -16.87
C SER A 17 29.99 3.31 -16.21
N HIS A 18 29.55 3.81 -15.06
CA HIS A 18 28.14 4.04 -14.75
C HIS A 18 28.04 4.70 -13.37
N GLU A 19 27.96 6.02 -13.39
CA GLU A 19 27.22 6.77 -12.39
C GLU A 19 25.77 6.26 -12.40
N ARG A 20 25.25 5.83 -11.24
CA ARG A 20 23.81 5.78 -11.01
C ARG A 20 23.47 6.50 -9.72
N ALA A 21 22.73 7.58 -9.93
CA ALA A 21 22.16 8.47 -8.97
C ALA A 21 21.33 7.78 -7.88
N ALA A 22 21.26 8.46 -6.74
CA ALA A 22 20.37 8.18 -5.63
C ALA A 22 18.93 7.90 -6.10
N GLY A 23 18.42 6.72 -5.75
CA GLY A 23 17.01 6.37 -5.85
C GLY A 23 16.33 6.55 -4.49
N LEU A 24 15.64 7.67 -4.32
CA LEU A 24 14.62 7.84 -3.29
C LEU A 24 13.53 6.77 -3.47
N GLY A 25 13.30 5.98 -2.42
CA GLY A 25 11.94 5.57 -2.04
C GLY A 25 11.15 4.66 -2.98
N ARG A 26 11.78 3.75 -3.73
CA ARG A 26 11.04 2.59 -4.28
C ARG A 26 11.15 1.45 -3.29
N GLN A 27 10.39 1.51 -2.19
CA GLN A 27 10.10 0.28 -1.46
C GLN A 27 9.52 -0.69 -2.49
N ARG A 28 10.14 -1.87 -2.62
CA ARG A 28 9.56 -2.97 -3.39
C ARG A 28 8.14 -3.14 -2.89
N GLU A 29 7.16 -3.02 -3.77
CA GLU A 29 5.86 -3.65 -3.55
C GLU A 29 6.16 -5.16 -3.53
N GLN A 30 6.53 -5.67 -2.37
CA GLN A 30 6.65 -7.11 -2.16
C GLN A 30 5.22 -7.63 -2.22
N ALA A 31 4.97 -8.64 -3.04
CA ALA A 31 3.68 -9.31 -3.02
C ALA A 31 3.52 -9.99 -1.66
N LEU A 32 2.71 -9.39 -0.80
CA LEU A 32 2.41 -9.89 0.54
C LEU A 32 1.41 -11.05 0.44
N ALA A 33 1.44 -11.93 1.43
CA ALA A 33 0.45 -12.99 1.55
C ALA A 33 -0.96 -12.37 1.62
N PRO A 34 -1.94 -12.89 0.85
CA PRO A 34 -3.27 -12.33 0.79
C PRO A 34 -4.00 -12.45 2.14
N ILE A 35 -4.61 -11.35 2.59
CA ILE A 35 -5.45 -11.32 3.78
C ILE A 35 -6.88 -11.73 3.43
N ASP A 36 -7.47 -12.62 4.24
CA ASP A 36 -8.90 -12.91 4.19
C ASP A 36 -9.71 -11.82 4.89
N TRP A 37 -10.07 -10.77 4.14
CA TRP A 37 -10.85 -9.65 4.66
C TRP A 37 -12.26 -10.02 5.13
N LYS A 38 -12.83 -11.15 4.68
CA LYS A 38 -14.14 -11.60 5.18
C LYS A 38 -14.10 -11.93 6.66
N ARG A 39 -12.97 -12.44 7.15
CA ARG A 39 -12.80 -12.68 8.59
C ARG A 39 -12.79 -11.37 9.36
N VAL A 40 -12.12 -10.35 8.84
CA VAL A 40 -12.13 -9.01 9.43
C VAL A 40 -13.54 -8.43 9.47
N ASP A 41 -14.33 -8.61 8.41
CA ASP A 41 -15.74 -8.17 8.38
C ASP A 41 -16.60 -8.85 9.44
N GLN A 42 -16.39 -10.14 9.67
CA GLN A 42 -17.10 -10.91 10.69
C GLN A 42 -16.80 -10.38 12.09
N GLU A 43 -15.52 -10.12 12.40
CA GLU A 43 -15.10 -9.60 13.70
C GLU A 43 -15.54 -8.14 13.91
N LEU A 44 -15.51 -7.32 12.85
CA LEU A 44 -16.04 -5.95 12.91
C LEU A 44 -17.57 -5.89 12.89
N GLY A 45 -18.25 -6.99 12.57
CA GLY A 45 -19.69 -7.08 12.39
C GLY A 45 -20.22 -6.25 11.20
N ARG A 46 -19.34 -5.84 10.28
CA ARG A 46 -19.71 -5.02 9.12
C ARG A 46 -18.67 -5.07 8.00
N PRO A 47 -19.08 -4.92 6.74
CA PRO A 47 -18.16 -4.90 5.62
C PRO A 47 -17.35 -3.61 5.55
N GLY A 48 -16.10 -3.77 5.11
CA GLY A 48 -15.23 -2.71 4.60
C GLY A 48 -15.07 -2.77 3.08
N ALA A 49 -14.11 -2.00 2.57
CA ALA A 49 -13.75 -1.99 1.16
C ALA A 49 -12.25 -1.74 0.98
N MET A 50 -11.68 -2.32 -0.07
CA MET A 50 -10.33 -1.97 -0.51
C MET A 50 -10.32 -0.58 -1.13
N GLN A 51 -9.40 0.24 -0.65
CA GLN A 51 -9.18 1.60 -1.11
C GLN A 51 -8.05 1.63 -2.17
N PRO A 52 -7.99 2.66 -3.03
CA PRO A 52 -6.96 2.78 -4.07
C PRO A 52 -5.52 2.85 -3.56
N ASP A 53 -5.32 3.20 -2.28
CA ASP A 53 -4.03 3.27 -1.60
C ASP A 53 -3.57 1.94 -0.98
N GLY A 54 -4.34 0.87 -1.23
CA GLY A 54 -4.08 -0.49 -0.74
C GLY A 54 -4.60 -0.74 0.68
N ALA A 55 -5.28 0.21 1.33
CA ALA A 55 -5.84 0.00 2.65
C ALA A 55 -7.23 -0.65 2.60
N TYR A 56 -7.51 -1.58 3.50
CA TYR A 56 -8.86 -2.06 3.75
C TYR A 56 -9.54 -1.16 4.76
N LYS A 57 -10.59 -0.44 4.36
CA LYS A 57 -11.26 0.56 5.20
C LYS A 57 -12.68 0.14 5.55
N ALA A 58 -13.01 0.18 6.84
CA ALA A 58 -14.36 -0.04 7.35
C ALA A 58 -14.86 1.21 8.10
N GLY A 59 -16.08 1.65 7.79
CA GLY A 59 -16.73 2.72 8.55
C GLY A 59 -17.18 2.22 9.91
N LEU A 60 -17.10 3.03 10.96
CA LEU A 60 -17.56 2.72 12.31
C LEU A 60 -18.42 3.88 12.84
N PRO A 61 -19.71 3.96 12.48
CA PRO A 61 -20.61 4.95 13.06
C PRO A 61 -20.76 4.77 14.58
N ARG A 62 -20.89 5.86 15.33
CA ARG A 62 -21.17 5.84 16.78
C ARG A 62 -22.62 5.39 17.06
N SER A 63 -22.84 4.09 17.20
CA SER A 63 -24.16 3.49 17.45
C SER A 63 -24.67 3.68 18.89
N ASP A 64 -23.77 4.01 19.82
CA ASP A 64 -24.07 4.29 21.22
C ASP A 64 -24.75 5.66 21.41
N LEU A 65 -24.63 6.55 20.43
CA LEU A 65 -25.03 7.95 20.57
C LEU A 65 -26.32 8.26 19.79
N HIS A 66 -27.33 8.74 20.53
CA HIS A 66 -28.61 9.21 19.97
C HIS A 66 -28.75 10.72 20.19
N VAL A 67 -28.39 11.51 19.18
CA VAL A 67 -28.35 12.98 19.28
C VAL A 67 -29.43 13.62 18.41
N THR A 68 -30.08 14.63 18.98
CA THR A 68 -31.04 15.49 18.28
C THR A 68 -30.58 16.93 18.36
N VAL A 69 -30.58 17.65 17.24
CA VAL A 69 -30.25 19.08 17.16
C VAL A 69 -31.46 19.82 16.61
N SER A 70 -31.98 20.79 17.36
CA SER A 70 -33.13 21.62 16.95
C SER A 70 -34.33 20.79 16.43
N ARG A 71 -34.63 19.67 17.09
CA ARG A 71 -35.67 18.68 16.75
C ARG A 71 -35.37 17.76 15.55
N VAL A 72 -34.16 17.79 14.99
CA VAL A 72 -33.73 16.86 13.93
C VAL A 72 -32.85 15.77 14.53
N ALA A 73 -33.28 14.51 14.39
CA ALA A 73 -32.48 13.36 14.78
C ALA A 73 -31.31 13.19 13.80
N VAL A 74 -30.09 13.11 14.34
CA VAL A 74 -28.87 12.94 13.55
C VAL A 74 -28.58 11.46 13.41
N LYS A 75 -28.56 10.94 12.18
CA LYS A 75 -28.11 9.58 11.91
C LYS A 75 -26.59 9.48 12.14
N PRO A 76 -26.10 8.55 12.97
CA PRO A 76 -24.66 8.46 13.24
C PRO A 76 -23.81 8.28 11.99
N ALA A 77 -24.26 7.47 11.04
CA ALA A 77 -23.55 7.27 9.78
C ALA A 77 -23.44 8.53 8.90
N LEU A 78 -24.27 9.55 9.14
CA LEU A 78 -24.28 10.79 8.36
C LEU A 78 -23.29 11.83 8.92
N ALA A 79 -23.22 11.99 10.24
CA ALA A 79 -22.48 13.11 10.86
C ALA A 79 -21.57 12.69 12.03
N LEU A 80 -21.71 11.47 12.54
CA LEU A 80 -20.96 10.94 13.69
C LEU A 80 -20.25 9.64 13.31
N GLY A 81 -19.69 9.64 12.10
CA GLY A 81 -18.95 8.52 11.55
C GLY A 81 -17.51 8.51 12.04
N SER A 82 -17.05 7.37 12.54
CA SER A 82 -15.63 7.04 12.61
C SER A 82 -15.28 6.05 11.49
N TRP A 83 -14.01 5.70 11.38
CA TRP A 83 -13.54 4.65 10.49
C TRP A 83 -12.26 4.04 11.07
N VAL A 84 -11.94 2.84 10.59
CA VAL A 84 -10.62 2.21 10.78
C VAL A 84 -10.14 1.74 9.42
N ALA A 85 -8.84 1.81 9.19
CA ALA A 85 -8.24 1.22 8.00
C ALA A 85 -7.02 0.39 8.35
N PHE A 86 -6.88 -0.73 7.65
CA PHE A 86 -5.76 -1.66 7.79
C PHE A 86 -4.91 -1.59 6.53
N LYS A 87 -3.63 -1.32 6.68
CA LYS A 87 -2.65 -1.40 5.60
C LYS A 87 -1.59 -2.42 5.96
N GLN A 88 -1.55 -3.51 5.20
CA GLN A 88 -0.55 -4.55 5.39
C GLN A 88 0.85 -4.01 5.06
N VAL A 89 1.81 -4.27 5.94
CA VAL A 89 3.21 -3.83 5.77
C VAL A 89 4.20 -5.00 5.74
N SER A 90 3.77 -6.17 6.22
CA SER A 90 4.50 -7.45 6.11
C SER A 90 3.49 -8.60 6.04
N ASP A 91 3.95 -9.84 5.87
CA ASP A 91 3.06 -11.02 5.85
C ASP A 91 2.29 -11.21 7.18
N THR A 92 2.73 -10.59 8.27
CA THR A 92 2.15 -10.77 9.61
C THR A 92 1.75 -9.45 10.27
N ASP A 93 2.21 -8.31 9.75
CA ASP A 93 1.97 -7.00 10.35
C ASP A 93 1.12 -6.10 9.45
N ALA A 94 0.23 -5.34 10.09
CA ALA A 94 -0.52 -4.28 9.46
C ALA A 94 -0.51 -3.03 10.34
N ILE A 95 -0.49 -1.86 9.71
CA ILE A 95 -0.67 -0.59 10.38
C ILE A 95 -2.17 -0.27 10.41
N LEU A 96 -2.62 0.19 11.58
CA LEU A 96 -3.96 0.75 11.79
C LEU A 96 -3.91 2.26 11.61
N MET A 97 -4.91 2.78 10.89
CA MET A 97 -5.13 4.20 10.63
C MET A 97 -6.53 4.62 11.08
#